data_AF-A0A448SQT6-F1
#
_entry.id   AF-A0A448SQT6-F1
#
_cell.length_a   1.000
_cell.length_b   1.000
_cell.length_c   1.000
_cell.angle_alpha   90.00
_cell.angle_beta   90.00
_cell.angle_gamma   90.00
#
_symmetry.space_group_name_H-M   'P 1'
#
loop_
_entity.id
_entity.type
_entity.pdbx_description
1 polymer ?
#
loop_
_entity_poly.entity_id
_entity_poly.type
_entity_poly.pdbx_seq_one_letter_code
_entity_poly.pdbx_strand_id
1 'polypeptide(L)' 'MLLDPKTIAVISFALCGFANFGSIAVVVGAFSAVVPERASEIAQLGFRALLAATLSNLMSATIAGLFIGLGGI' A
#
# COMPACT_ATOMS: atom_id res chain seq x y z
N MET A 1 18.79 21.35 -3.97
CA MET A 1 18.12 20.54 -2.95
C MET A 1 17.73 19.21 -3.60
N LEU A 2 18.69 18.30 -3.72
CA LEU A 2 18.46 16.95 -4.26
C LEU A 2 18.38 16.00 -3.06
N LEU A 3 17.36 15.16 -3.05
CA LEU A 3 17.13 14.16 -2.00
C LEU A 3 18.20 13.07 -2.06
N ASP A 4 18.52 12.46 -0.92
CA ASP A 4 19.47 11.35 -0.86
C ASP A 4 18.95 10.13 -1.68
N PRO A 5 19.80 9.43 -2.46
CA PRO A 5 19.40 8.29 -3.28
C PRO A 5 18.64 7.21 -2.50
N LYS A 6 19.00 6.98 -1.23
CA LYS A 6 18.27 6.06 -0.35
C LYS A 6 16.85 6.54 -0.11
N THR A 7 16.67 7.84 0.13
CA THR A 7 15.35 8.43 0.39
C THR A 7 14.46 8.33 -0.84
N ILE A 8 15.02 8.55 -2.04
CA ILE A 8 14.31 8.37 -3.31
C ILE A 8 13.79 6.94 -3.41
N ALA A 9 14.64 5.94 -3.17
CA ALA A 9 14.23 4.55 -3.25
C ALA A 9 13.14 4.19 -2.21
N VAL A 10 13.30 4.60 -0.95
CA VAL A 10 12.29 4.37 0.10
C VAL A 10 10.94 4.95 -0.31
N ILE A 11 10.91 6.20 -0.79
CA ILE A 11 9.67 6.87 -1.21
C ILE A 11 9.07 6.16 -2.43
N SER A 12 9.89 5.76 -3.42
CA SER A 12 9.42 5.01 -4.59
C SER A 12 8.70 3.72 -4.19
N PHE A 13 9.24 2.94 -3.26
CA PHE A 13 8.60 1.71 -2.79
C PHE A 13 7.38 1.98 -1.88
N ALA A 14 7.41 3.03 -1.06
CA ALA A 14 6.29 3.41 -0.21
C ALA A 14 5.06 3.85 -1.03
N LEU A 15 5.29 4.47 -2.19
CA LEU A 15 4.24 4.95 -3.09
C LEU A 15 3.87 3.94 -4.19
N CYS A 16 4.57 2.80 -4.29
CA CYS A 16 4.31 1.76 -5.29
C CYS A 16 3.07 0.91 -4.95
N GLY A 17 1.93 1.56 -4.72
CA GLY A 17 0.67 0.85 -4.52
C GLY A 17 -0.52 1.77 -4.37
N PHE A 18 -1.69 1.24 -4.71
CA PHE A 18 -2.98 1.95 -4.68
C PHE A 18 -3.62 1.92 -3.27
N ALA A 19 -2.84 2.11 -2.22
CA ALA A 19 -3.32 2.11 -0.84
C ALA A 19 -3.92 3.48 -0.48
N ASN A 20 -5.11 3.79 -1.01
CA ASN A 20 -5.86 5.01 -0.72
C ASN A 20 -7.36 4.73 -0.63
N PHE A 21 -8.11 5.69 -0.05
CA PHE A 21 -9.56 5.54 0.15
C PHE A 21 -10.35 5.30 -1.13
N GLY A 22 -9.98 5.96 -2.24
CA GLY A 22 -10.67 5.80 -3.53
C GLY A 22 -10.47 4.40 -4.10
N SER A 23 -9.24 3.91 -4.12
CA SER A 23 -8.94 2.55 -4.60
C SER A 23 -9.59 1.46 -3.74
N ILE A 24 -9.70 1.66 -2.44
CA ILE A 24 -10.44 0.74 -1.56
C ILE A 24 -11.94 0.78 -1.86
N ALA A 25 -12.54 1.95 -2.12
CA ALA A 25 -13.93 2.03 -2.53
C ALA A 25 -14.20 1.29 -3.86
N VAL A 26 -13.28 1.40 -4.82
CA VAL A 26 -13.34 0.64 -6.09
C VAL A 26 -13.30 -0.88 -5.83
N VAL A 27 -12.38 -1.34 -5.00
CA VAL A 27 -12.24 -2.77 -4.67
C VAL A 27 -13.47 -3.27 -3.92
N VAL A 28 -13.90 -2.58 -2.86
CA VAL A 28 -15.11 -2.92 -2.10
C VAL A 28 -16.34 -2.96 -3.02
N GLY A 29 -16.50 -1.98 -3.90
CA GLY A 29 -17.58 -1.95 -4.89
C GLY A 29 -17.53 -3.13 -5.87
N ALA A 30 -16.35 -3.43 -6.41
CA ALA A 30 -16.16 -4.55 -7.33
C ALA A 30 -16.48 -5.91 -6.67
N PHE A 31 -15.93 -6.17 -5.47
CA PHE A 31 -16.20 -7.42 -4.74
C PHE A 31 -17.67 -7.52 -4.30
N SER A 32 -18.27 -6.42 -3.86
CA SER A 32 -19.70 -6.39 -3.49
C SER A 32 -20.62 -6.60 -4.69
N ALA A 33 -20.20 -6.21 -5.90
CA ALA A 33 -20.97 -6.49 -7.12
C ALA A 33 -20.89 -7.97 -7.54
N VAL A 34 -19.77 -8.65 -7.23
CA VAL A 34 -19.60 -10.09 -7.52
C VAL A 34 -20.32 -10.97 -6.49
N VAL A 35 -20.32 -10.57 -5.21
CA VAL A 35 -20.94 -11.32 -4.10
C VAL A 35 -21.81 -10.39 -3.25
N PRO A 36 -23.01 -10.02 -3.74
CA PRO A 36 -23.86 -9.00 -3.12
C PRO A 36 -24.35 -9.36 -1.71
N GLU A 37 -24.54 -10.65 -1.41
CA GLU A 37 -24.95 -11.14 -0.09
C GLU A 37 -23.91 -10.90 1.00
N ARG A 38 -22.64 -10.64 0.63
CA ARG A 38 -21.53 -10.34 1.55
C ARG A 38 -21.08 -8.88 1.54
N ALA A 39 -21.78 -7.99 0.85
CA ALA A 39 -21.39 -6.59 0.69
C ALA A 39 -21.11 -5.87 2.03
N SER A 40 -21.90 -6.16 3.08
CA SER A 40 -21.70 -5.60 4.43
C SER A 40 -20.37 -6.05 5.05
N GLU A 41 -20.02 -7.34 4.93
CA GLU A 41 -18.76 -7.89 5.42
C GLU A 41 -17.57 -7.27 4.67
N ILE A 42 -17.66 -7.18 3.34
CA ILE A 42 -16.63 -6.60 2.46
C ILE A 42 -16.40 -5.13 2.80
N ALA A 43 -17.46 -4.36 3.02
CA ALA A 43 -17.36 -2.95 3.38
C ALA A 43 -16.67 -2.74 4.74
N GLN A 44 -16.97 -3.57 5.74
CA GLN A 44 -16.31 -3.52 7.05
C GLN A 44 -14.81 -3.87 6.97
N LEU A 45 -14.43 -4.74 6.04
CA LEU A 45 -13.04 -5.09 5.80
C LEU A 45 -12.26 -4.00 5.06
N GLY A 46 -12.92 -3.08 4.37
CA GLY A 46 -12.27 -2.05 3.54
C GLY A 46 -11.22 -1.22 4.28
N PHE A 47 -11.52 -0.74 5.49
CA PHE A 47 -10.54 0.05 6.27
C PHE A 47 -9.35 -0.80 6.73
N ARG A 48 -9.59 -2.06 7.10
CA ARG A 48 -8.53 -3.00 7.47
C ARG A 48 -7.65 -3.32 6.26
N ALA A 49 -8.25 -3.47 5.08
CA ALA A 49 -7.55 -3.66 3.82
C ALA A 49 -6.70 -2.44 3.44
N LEU A 50 -7.20 -1.21 3.68
CA LEU A 50 -6.42 0.01 3.49
C LEU A 50 -5.15 -0.01 4.35
N LEU A 51 -5.29 -0.25 5.65
CA LEU A 51 -4.16 -0.29 6.58
C LEU A 51 -3.17 -1.40 6.21
N ALA A 52 -3.66 -2.59 5.86
CA ALA A 52 -2.82 -3.69 5.41
C ALA A 52 -2.04 -3.34 4.13
N ALA A 53 -2.69 -2.70 3.15
CA ALA A 53 -2.04 -2.27 1.92
C ALA A 53 -0.98 -1.18 2.17
N THR A 54 -1.28 -0.18 3.00
CA THR A 54 -0.31 0.86 3.38
C THR A 54 0.90 0.25 4.10
N LEU A 55 0.67 -0.65 5.06
CA LEU A 55 1.76 -1.32 5.78
C LEU A 55 2.61 -2.21 4.86
N SER A 56 2.00 -2.89 3.88
CA SER A 56 2.72 -3.67 2.87
C SER A 56 3.68 -2.80 2.05
N ASN A 57 3.24 -1.62 1.64
CA ASN A 57 4.09 -0.67 0.90
C ASN A 57 5.23 -0.14 1.80
N LEU A 58 4.93 0.21 3.05
CA LEU A 58 5.94 0.70 4.01
C LEU A 58 6.95 -0.38 4.38
N MET A 59 6.53 -1.64 4.50
CA MET A 59 7.42 -2.77 4.72
C MET A 59 8.37 -2.96 3.54
N SER A 60 7.85 -2.90 2.31
CA SER A 60 8.67 -2.97 1.09
C SER A 60 9.67 -1.80 1.02
N ALA A 61 9.25 -0.60 1.38
CA ALA A 61 10.10 0.58 1.47
C ALA A 61 11.20 0.44 2.53
N THR A 62 10.87 -0.15 3.68
CA THR A 62 11.83 -0.43 4.75
C THR A 62 12.88 -1.44 4.28
N ILE A 63 12.45 -2.51 3.60
CA ILE A 63 13.35 -3.52 3.04
C ILE A 63 14.29 -2.88 2.01
N ALA A 64 13.75 -2.10 1.06
CA ALA A 64 14.56 -1.38 0.07
C ALA A 64 15.56 -0.42 0.73
N GLY A 65 15.11 0.38 1.70
CA GLY A 65 15.96 1.30 2.44
C GLY A 65 17.05 0.60 3.25
N LEU A 66 16.77 -0.59 3.80
CA LEU A 66 17.74 -1.40 4.52
C LEU A 66 18.81 -1.95 3.58
N PHE A 67 18.42 -2.56 2.46
CA PHE A 67 19.39 -3.12 1.51
C PHE A 67 20.22 -2.04 0.81
N ILE A 68 19.64 -0.89 0.49
CA ILE A 68 20.37 0.24 -0.12
C ILE A 68 21.31 0.89 0.91
N GLY A 69 20.90 0.98 2.17
CA GLY A 69 21.76 1.51 3.24
C GLY A 69 22.89 0.57 3.66
N LEU A 70 22.69 -0.75 3.58
CA LEU A 70 23.69 -1.76 3.94
C LEU A 70 24.62 -2.11 2.77
N GLY A 71 24.09 -2.05 1.55
CA GLY A 71 24.77 -2.44 0.31
C GLY A 71 25.84 -1.48 -0.18
N GLY A 72 26.02 -0.33 0.47
CA GLY A 72 27.10 0.61 0.16
C GLY A 72 27.02 1.17 -1.27
N ILE A 73 26.04 2.04 -1.50
CA ILE A 73 26.24 3.19 -2.38
C ILE A 73 26.42 4.43 -1.53
#